data_AF-A0A0V8DV61-F1
#
_entry.id   AF-A0A0V8DV61-F1
#
_cell.length_a   1.000
_cell.length_b   1.000
_cell.length_c   1.000
_cell.angle_alpha   90.00
_cell.angle_beta   90.00
_cell.angle_gamma   90.00
#
_symmetry.space_group_name_H-M   'P 1'
#
loop_
_entity.id
_entity.type
_entity.pdbx_description
1 polymer ?
#
loop_
_entity_poly.entity_id
_entity_poly.type
_entity_poly.pdbx_seq_one_letter_code
_entity_poly.pdbx_strand_id
1 'polypeptide(L)'
;MEKFTIYKGTSVPVMNDNIDTDQIIPKQFLKAIDKKGFGKNLFYEWRYLKDYDENPDFILNAPKYKKASLLISGDNFGSGSSREHAAWALSDYGFRAIIAGSYSDIFYNNALKNGLLPIKQPREVLNQLTKLSSQEEITIDLPHQLIITSLGDFHFEIDPIWKDKLINGLDDIGITLQYEEAISAYEQKINKSEPKMTIINLKNVNLTRNKKEILKDITWKVNPGENWVILGLNGSGKSSLLKLILAEEWKTSGEITVLNTQFGNGEIPKLRKRISVVGSFIAERFQPNIKAENLVYTGKFNSSMLYKPYTDQELDEARQLLRQMGAKSLIGRNYASLSQGEKQVLLIARSLILKPELLILDEATNGLDLFAKEKLLKQLQQINQLKTAPTLIYISHHPDEITDIFTHLLLLREGKVIQSGKKENLLNEKILTDFYQEKVEVHRFEQKYFVIPAN
;
A
#
# COMPACT_ATOMS: atom_id res chain seq x y z
N MET A 1 11.28 27.34 -2.48
CA MET A 1 10.85 28.75 -2.33
C MET A 1 11.98 29.70 -2.76
N GLU A 2 11.74 30.99 -2.97
CA GLU A 2 12.84 31.94 -3.26
C GLU A 2 13.66 32.23 -1.99
N LYS A 3 14.99 32.38 -2.12
CA LYS A 3 15.87 32.69 -0.99
C LYS A 3 15.61 34.10 -0.45
N PHE A 4 15.61 34.24 0.86
CA PHE A 4 15.55 35.51 1.55
C PHE A 4 16.80 35.67 2.42
N THR A 5 17.72 36.54 2.03
CA THR A 5 18.94 36.86 2.80
C THR A 5 18.91 38.32 3.23
N ILE A 6 19.46 39.21 2.40
CA ILE A 6 19.37 40.66 2.57
C ILE A 6 18.48 41.20 1.47
N TYR A 7 17.42 41.90 1.84
CA TYR A 7 16.48 42.48 0.90
C TYR A 7 16.35 43.98 1.10
N LYS A 8 16.43 44.75 0.01
CA LYS A 8 16.24 46.21 0.01
C LYS A 8 14.98 46.56 -0.76
N GLY A 9 14.13 47.40 -0.19
CA GLY A 9 12.94 47.88 -0.88
C GLY A 9 12.27 49.04 -0.16
N THR A 10 11.31 49.67 -0.82
CA THR A 10 10.50 50.73 -0.21
C THR A 10 9.25 50.16 0.44
N SER A 11 8.69 50.89 1.39
CA SER A 11 7.52 50.48 2.17
C SER A 11 6.25 51.25 1.85
N VAL A 12 5.11 50.61 2.07
CA VAL A 12 3.78 51.22 2.08
C VAL A 12 3.10 50.99 3.43
N PRO A 13 2.61 52.05 4.11
CA PRO A 13 1.94 51.91 5.41
C PRO A 13 0.43 51.70 5.24
N VAL A 14 -0.05 50.47 5.40
CA VAL A 14 -1.48 50.15 5.52
C VAL A 14 -1.79 49.94 7.01
N MET A 15 -1.78 51.03 7.78
CA MET A 15 -1.83 51.02 9.25
C MET A 15 -3.23 50.73 9.81
N ASN A 16 -3.77 49.56 9.50
CA ASN A 16 -5.02 49.05 10.04
C ASN A 16 -4.75 47.85 10.96
N ASP A 17 -5.53 47.76 12.03
CA ASP A 17 -5.57 46.59 12.90
C ASP A 17 -6.63 45.60 12.41
N ASN A 18 -6.45 44.32 12.73
CA ASN A 18 -7.38 43.23 12.43
C ASN A 18 -7.66 43.03 10.93
N ILE A 19 -6.64 43.21 10.08
CA ILE A 19 -6.76 42.87 8.66
C ILE A 19 -6.94 41.35 8.55
N ASP A 20 -8.11 40.92 8.08
CA ASP A 20 -8.41 39.51 7.89
C ASP A 20 -8.04 39.00 6.48
N THR A 21 -8.03 37.68 6.31
CA THR A 21 -7.68 37.03 5.05
C THR A 21 -8.70 37.24 3.93
N ASP A 22 -9.95 37.59 4.23
CA ASP A 22 -10.97 37.93 3.23
C ASP A 22 -10.73 39.34 2.68
N GLN A 23 -10.28 40.26 3.53
CA GLN A 23 -9.85 41.61 3.13
C GLN A 23 -8.56 41.56 2.30
N ILE A 24 -7.62 40.68 2.64
CA ILE A 24 -6.40 40.47 1.82
C ILE A 24 -6.78 39.89 0.45
N ILE A 25 -7.62 38.85 0.41
CA ILE A 25 -8.09 38.25 -0.84
C ILE A 25 -9.53 37.72 -0.70
N PRO A 26 -10.51 38.34 -1.36
CA PRO A 26 -11.90 37.89 -1.27
C PRO A 26 -12.11 36.47 -1.78
N LYS A 27 -12.97 35.71 -1.11
CA LYS A 27 -13.23 34.28 -1.37
C LYS A 27 -13.63 33.96 -2.81
N GLN A 28 -14.21 34.91 -3.53
CA GLN A 28 -14.67 34.73 -4.91
C GLN A 28 -13.54 34.46 -5.91
N PHE A 29 -12.29 34.82 -5.56
CA PHE A 29 -11.12 34.65 -6.41
C PHE A 29 -10.37 33.32 -6.17
N LEU A 30 -10.81 32.50 -5.22
CA LEU A 30 -10.09 31.29 -4.77
C LEU A 30 -10.35 30.03 -5.62
N LYS A 31 -10.49 30.18 -6.95
CA LYS A 31 -10.83 29.07 -7.85
C LYS A 31 -9.62 28.47 -8.58
N ALA A 32 -8.47 29.16 -8.55
CA ALA A 32 -7.26 28.73 -9.25
C ALA A 32 -6.34 27.92 -8.31
N ILE A 33 -5.62 26.95 -8.90
CA ILE A 33 -4.65 26.10 -8.20
C ILE A 33 -3.18 26.53 -8.43
N ASP A 34 -2.93 27.50 -9.32
CA ASP A 34 -1.61 28.07 -9.58
C ASP A 34 -1.39 29.31 -8.69
N LYS A 35 -0.17 29.52 -8.17
CA LYS A 35 0.14 30.63 -7.25
C LYS A 35 0.16 32.01 -7.94
N LYS A 36 0.09 32.07 -9.26
CA LYS A 36 0.15 33.30 -10.06
C LYS A 36 -1.22 33.92 -10.33
N GLY A 37 -1.25 35.24 -10.50
CA GLY A 37 -2.43 36.01 -10.89
C GLY A 37 -3.34 36.42 -9.72
N PHE A 38 -2.96 36.09 -8.49
CA PHE A 38 -3.70 36.50 -7.28
C PHE A 38 -3.38 37.94 -6.87
N GLY A 39 -2.20 38.47 -7.19
CA GLY A 39 -1.77 39.82 -6.83
C GLY A 39 -2.67 40.92 -7.40
N LYS A 40 -3.25 40.70 -8.59
CA LYS A 40 -4.24 41.62 -9.18
C LYS A 40 -5.44 41.84 -8.25
N ASN A 41 -5.80 40.82 -7.46
CA ASN A 41 -6.97 40.79 -6.59
C ASN A 41 -6.62 41.06 -5.10
N LEU A 42 -5.35 41.32 -4.78
CA LEU A 42 -4.93 41.68 -3.43
C LEU A 42 -5.69 42.94 -2.97
N PHE A 43 -6.29 42.94 -1.78
CA PHE A 43 -7.09 44.04 -1.23
C PHE A 43 -8.17 44.55 -2.19
N TYR A 44 -8.80 43.66 -2.96
CA TYR A 44 -9.71 44.03 -4.06
C TYR A 44 -10.78 45.06 -3.66
N GLU A 45 -11.46 44.84 -2.53
CA GLU A 45 -12.54 45.72 -2.06
C GLU A 45 -12.06 47.11 -1.62
N TRP A 46 -10.77 47.26 -1.32
CA TRP A 46 -10.17 48.55 -0.95
C TRP A 46 -9.51 49.22 -2.15
N ARG A 47 -8.88 48.43 -3.02
CA ARG A 47 -8.14 48.91 -4.19
C ARG A 47 -9.04 49.30 -5.36
N TYR A 48 -10.25 48.78 -5.48
CA TYR A 48 -11.07 49.02 -6.66
C TYR A 48 -12.47 49.50 -6.29
N LEU A 49 -12.99 50.45 -7.06
CA LEU A 49 -14.36 50.96 -6.91
C LEU A 49 -15.35 50.06 -7.66
N LYS A 50 -15.15 49.88 -8.97
CA LYS A 50 -15.93 49.00 -9.84
C LYS A 50 -15.08 48.57 -11.04
N ASP A 51 -15.26 47.34 -11.52
CA ASP A 51 -14.63 46.82 -12.75
C ASP A 51 -13.09 47.05 -12.86
N TYR A 52 -12.38 46.98 -11.72
CA TYR A 52 -10.94 47.28 -11.57
C TYR A 52 -10.52 48.75 -11.73
N ASP A 53 -11.46 49.70 -11.67
CA ASP A 53 -11.13 51.13 -11.53
C ASP A 53 -10.47 51.37 -10.16
N GLU A 54 -9.20 51.80 -10.17
CA GLU A 54 -8.40 52.01 -8.95
C GLU A 54 -9.03 53.07 -8.04
N ASN A 55 -9.27 52.73 -6.78
CA ASN A 55 -9.68 53.66 -5.75
C ASN A 55 -8.51 54.61 -5.41
N PRO A 56 -8.61 55.92 -5.71
CA PRO A 56 -7.52 56.87 -5.47
C PRO A 56 -7.26 57.10 -3.97
N ASP A 57 -8.24 56.81 -3.11
CA ASP A 57 -8.14 57.03 -1.66
C ASP A 57 -7.39 55.90 -0.95
N PHE A 58 -7.24 54.74 -1.59
CA PHE A 58 -6.50 53.62 -1.01
C PHE A 58 -5.00 53.75 -1.26
N ILE A 59 -4.24 53.78 -0.16
CA ILE A 59 -2.81 54.14 -0.17
C ILE A 59 -1.96 53.29 -1.10
N LEU A 60 -2.29 52.01 -1.28
CA LEU A 60 -1.53 51.11 -2.13
C LEU A 60 -1.60 51.47 -3.62
N ASN A 61 -2.68 52.16 -4.05
CA ASN A 61 -2.84 52.61 -5.43
C ASN A 61 -2.12 53.94 -5.71
N ALA A 62 -1.71 54.67 -4.67
CA ALA A 62 -1.05 55.95 -4.85
C ALA A 62 0.25 55.78 -5.66
N PRO A 63 0.51 56.59 -6.70
CA PRO A 63 1.65 56.40 -7.60
C PRO A 63 3.01 56.27 -6.90
N LYS A 64 3.17 56.95 -5.76
CA LYS A 64 4.39 56.96 -4.95
C LYS A 64 4.72 55.61 -4.29
N TYR A 65 3.75 54.71 -4.13
CA TYR A 65 3.93 53.38 -3.52
C TYR A 65 3.90 52.23 -4.52
N LYS A 66 3.79 52.48 -5.83
CA LYS A 66 3.72 51.40 -6.86
C LYS A 66 4.92 50.46 -6.89
N LYS A 67 6.07 50.87 -6.32
CA LYS A 67 7.29 50.06 -6.21
C LYS A 67 7.49 49.48 -4.81
N ALA A 68 6.57 49.71 -3.89
CA ALA A 68 6.69 49.22 -2.53
C ALA A 68 6.65 47.69 -2.51
N SER A 69 7.64 47.10 -1.87
CA SER A 69 7.79 45.65 -1.72
C SER A 69 7.79 45.23 -0.25
N LEU A 70 7.61 46.20 0.65
CA LEU A 70 7.46 46.00 2.09
C LEU A 70 6.13 46.61 2.52
N LEU A 71 5.33 45.88 3.29
CA LEU A 71 4.07 46.38 3.82
C LEU A 71 4.21 46.59 5.32
N ILE A 72 3.84 47.77 5.81
CA ILE A 72 3.77 48.05 7.25
C ILE A 72 2.30 48.09 7.65
N SER A 73 1.92 47.33 8.67
CA SER A 73 0.53 47.22 9.15
C SER A 73 0.43 47.30 10.67
N GLY A 74 -0.79 47.43 11.17
CA GLY A 74 -1.11 47.37 12.60
C GLY A 74 -1.09 45.95 13.19
N ASP A 75 -1.89 45.74 14.23
CA ASP A 75 -1.99 44.47 14.95
C ASP A 75 -2.91 43.45 14.28
N ASN A 76 -2.70 42.17 14.57
CA ASN A 76 -3.54 41.04 14.14
C ASN A 76 -3.72 40.93 12.61
N PHE A 77 -2.61 40.99 11.87
CA PHE A 77 -2.61 40.87 10.41
C PHE A 77 -2.81 39.41 9.94
N GLY A 78 -3.62 39.24 8.89
CA GLY A 78 -3.95 37.93 8.32
C GLY A 78 -4.86 37.10 9.24
N SER A 79 -5.75 37.75 9.98
CA SER A 79 -6.72 37.06 10.85
C SER A 79 -7.84 36.36 10.06
N GLY A 80 -8.72 35.63 10.74
CA GLY A 80 -9.86 34.96 10.11
C GLY A 80 -9.55 33.57 9.55
N SER A 81 -10.01 33.28 8.34
CA SER A 81 -9.98 31.93 7.75
C SER A 81 -8.57 31.45 7.40
N SER A 82 -8.32 30.14 7.52
CA SER A 82 -7.10 29.53 7.01
C SER A 82 -7.06 29.58 5.48
N ARG A 83 -6.39 30.59 4.92
CA ARG A 83 -6.29 30.81 3.47
C ARG A 83 -4.84 31.04 3.05
N GLU A 84 -4.24 30.01 2.48
CA GLU A 84 -2.89 30.11 1.94
C GLU A 84 -2.80 31.12 0.78
N HIS A 85 -3.88 31.27 0.02
CA HIS A 85 -4.02 32.24 -1.08
C HIS A 85 -3.76 33.69 -0.66
N ALA A 86 -3.95 34.05 0.61
CA ALA A 86 -3.63 35.40 1.09
C ALA A 86 -2.13 35.69 1.02
N ALA A 87 -1.29 34.71 1.37
CA ALA A 87 0.16 34.80 1.21
C ALA A 87 0.54 34.84 -0.28
N TRP A 88 -0.12 34.03 -1.12
CA TRP A 88 0.13 34.05 -2.57
C TRP A 88 -0.20 35.41 -3.18
N ALA A 89 -1.34 36.02 -2.83
CA ALA A 89 -1.74 37.33 -3.33
C ALA A 89 -0.73 38.42 -2.95
N LEU A 90 -0.23 38.41 -1.71
CA LEU A 90 0.79 39.36 -1.26
C LEU A 90 2.11 39.18 -2.01
N SER A 91 2.60 37.95 -2.14
CA SER A 91 3.84 37.65 -2.85
C SER A 91 3.74 37.93 -4.35
N ASP A 92 2.65 37.53 -5.00
CA ASP A 92 2.40 37.74 -6.43
C ASP A 92 2.17 39.21 -6.77
N TYR A 93 1.69 40.02 -5.82
CA TYR A 93 1.68 41.49 -5.95
C TYR A 93 3.10 42.10 -5.91
N GLY A 94 4.05 41.43 -5.27
CA GLY A 94 5.45 41.87 -5.16
C GLY A 94 5.93 42.15 -3.74
N PHE A 95 5.14 41.84 -2.71
CA PHE A 95 5.60 41.97 -1.33
C PHE A 95 6.59 40.86 -0.96
N ARG A 96 7.67 41.27 -0.31
CA ARG A 96 8.75 40.40 0.17
C ARG A 96 8.71 40.21 1.67
N ALA A 97 8.35 41.26 2.41
CA ALA A 97 8.11 41.16 3.83
C ALA A 97 6.91 42.02 4.24
N ILE A 98 6.25 41.58 5.30
CA ILE A 98 5.19 42.30 5.99
C ILE A 98 5.72 42.62 7.39
N ILE A 99 5.57 43.85 7.87
CA ILE A 99 6.01 44.29 9.19
C ILE A 99 4.74 44.72 9.94
N ALA A 100 4.38 44.00 11.00
CA ALA A 100 3.12 44.21 11.71
C ALA A 100 3.31 44.01 13.22
N GLY A 101 2.32 44.44 14.00
CA GLY A 101 2.39 44.30 15.46
C GLY A 101 2.22 42.86 15.92
N SER A 102 1.33 42.14 15.23
CA SER A 102 1.02 40.73 15.50
C SER A 102 0.37 40.09 14.28
N TYR A 103 0.35 38.75 14.25
CA TYR A 103 -0.23 37.94 13.19
C TYR A 103 -1.10 36.84 13.79
N SER A 104 -2.06 36.34 13.01
CA SER A 104 -2.62 35.02 13.30
C SER A 104 -1.57 33.93 13.05
N ASP A 105 -1.54 32.89 13.89
CA ASP A 105 -0.55 31.81 13.76
C ASP A 105 -0.64 31.10 12.40
N ILE A 106 -1.86 30.94 11.90
CA ILE A 106 -2.13 30.26 10.62
C ILE A 106 -1.55 31.07 9.46
N PHE A 107 -1.83 32.38 9.41
CA PHE A 107 -1.31 33.22 8.34
C PHE A 107 0.22 33.34 8.42
N TYR A 108 0.77 33.50 9.63
CA TYR A 108 2.21 33.57 9.86
C TYR A 108 2.93 32.35 9.25
N ASN A 109 2.42 31.14 9.50
CA ASN A 109 2.98 29.91 8.93
C ASN A 109 2.79 29.83 7.41
N ASN A 110 1.64 30.24 6.88
CA ASN A 110 1.39 30.24 5.44
C ASN A 110 2.29 31.23 4.70
N ALA A 111 2.56 32.40 5.27
CA ALA A 111 3.49 33.39 4.71
C ALA A 111 4.90 32.78 4.59
N LEU A 112 5.42 32.21 5.67
CA LEU A 112 6.74 31.58 5.71
C LEU A 112 6.87 30.41 4.72
N LYS A 113 5.87 29.52 4.66
CA LYS A 113 5.81 28.42 3.67
C LYS A 113 5.89 28.90 2.22
N ASN A 114 5.43 30.12 1.96
CA ASN A 114 5.40 30.71 0.63
C ASN A 114 6.55 31.71 0.37
N GLY A 115 7.52 31.81 1.28
CA GLY A 115 8.67 32.69 1.13
C GLY A 115 8.38 34.17 1.36
N LEU A 116 7.20 34.51 1.90
CA LEU A 116 6.88 35.85 2.39
C LEU A 116 7.35 35.95 3.84
N LEU A 117 8.11 36.98 4.19
CA LEU A 117 8.65 37.15 5.54
C LEU A 117 7.72 38.00 6.42
N PRO A 118 6.94 37.42 7.35
CA PRO A 118 6.23 38.18 8.37
C PRO A 118 7.19 38.57 9.51
N ILE A 119 7.31 39.88 9.76
CA ILE A 119 8.14 40.46 10.82
C ILE A 119 7.22 41.07 11.87
N LYS A 120 7.44 40.71 13.14
CA LYS A 120 6.74 41.29 14.30
C LYS A 120 7.56 42.45 14.85
N GLN A 121 6.92 43.60 15.06
CA GLN A 121 7.55 44.78 15.67
C GLN A 121 6.58 45.48 16.64
N PRO A 122 7.05 46.03 17.77
CA PRO A 122 6.22 46.84 18.66
C PRO A 122 5.59 48.05 17.95
N ARG A 123 4.44 48.51 18.45
CA ARG A 123 3.67 49.62 17.85
C ARG A 123 4.50 50.89 17.71
N GLU A 124 5.40 51.14 18.66
CA GLU A 124 6.32 52.28 18.65
C GLU A 124 7.25 52.24 17.43
N VAL A 125 7.77 51.07 17.09
CA VAL A 125 8.64 50.87 15.91
C VAL A 125 7.82 51.03 14.63
N LEU A 126 6.63 50.42 14.55
CA LEU A 126 5.74 50.57 13.39
C LEU A 126 5.42 52.05 13.12
N ASN A 127 5.08 52.81 14.17
CA ASN A 127 4.82 54.24 14.07
C ASN A 127 6.05 55.03 13.60
N GLN A 128 7.27 54.62 13.95
CA GLN A 128 8.49 55.23 13.41
C GLN A 128 8.66 54.92 11.92
N LEU A 129 8.51 53.65 11.54
CA LEU A 129 8.66 53.22 10.15
C LEU A 129 7.64 53.88 9.21
N THR A 130 6.44 54.20 9.68
CA THR A 130 5.42 54.90 8.88
C THR A 130 5.79 56.35 8.51
N LYS A 131 6.76 56.95 9.21
CA LYS A 131 7.24 58.32 8.94
C LYS A 131 8.26 58.39 7.79
N LEU A 132 8.78 57.24 7.37
CA LEU A 132 9.73 57.15 6.26
C LEU A 132 9.08 57.62 4.96
N SER A 133 9.86 58.27 4.10
CA SER A 133 9.38 58.68 2.78
C SER A 133 9.11 57.44 1.91
N SER A 134 8.14 57.53 1.00
CA SER A 134 7.81 56.42 0.07
C SER A 134 8.95 56.06 -0.90
N GLN A 135 9.97 56.92 -1.01
CA GLN A 135 11.16 56.71 -1.83
C GLN A 135 12.35 56.16 -1.03
N GLU A 136 12.24 56.13 0.30
CA GLU A 136 13.32 55.71 1.16
C GLU A 136 13.39 54.17 1.22
N GLU A 137 14.61 53.63 1.13
CA GLU A 137 14.83 52.19 1.17
C GLU A 137 14.97 51.70 2.61
N ILE A 138 14.28 50.61 2.91
CA ILE A 138 14.45 49.81 4.12
C ILE A 138 15.21 48.55 3.73
N THR A 139 16.23 48.20 4.51
CA THR A 139 16.95 46.94 4.36
C THR A 139 16.49 45.94 5.42
N ILE A 140 16.05 44.77 4.99
CA ILE A 140 15.77 43.62 5.87
C ILE A 140 16.94 42.66 5.77
N ASP A 141 17.71 42.53 6.85
CA ASP A 141 18.79 41.55 6.99
C ASP A 141 18.26 40.36 7.80
N LEU A 142 17.86 39.28 7.13
CA LEU A 142 17.35 38.08 7.80
C LEU A 142 18.43 37.31 8.59
N PRO A 143 19.67 37.12 8.09
CA PRO A 143 20.74 36.49 8.87
C PRO A 143 20.99 37.13 10.24
N HIS A 144 21.05 38.46 10.31
CA HIS A 144 21.24 39.22 11.54
C HIS A 144 19.93 39.66 12.22
N GLN A 145 18.79 39.40 11.58
CA GLN A 145 17.43 39.74 12.02
C GLN A 145 17.26 41.24 12.32
N LEU A 146 17.68 42.09 11.39
CA LEU A 146 17.63 43.56 11.51
C LEU A 146 16.77 44.18 10.41
N ILE A 147 16.01 45.22 10.79
CA ILE A 147 15.41 46.21 9.90
C ILE A 147 16.28 47.46 9.99
N ILE A 148 16.97 47.81 8.91
CA ILE A 148 17.93 48.93 8.84
C ILE A 148 17.28 50.06 8.03
N THR A 149 17.23 51.26 8.61
CA THR A 149 16.60 52.46 8.04
C THR A 149 17.41 53.72 8.36
N SER A 150 17.08 54.88 7.79
CA SER A 150 17.72 56.14 8.21
C SER A 150 17.38 56.57 9.64
N LEU A 151 16.29 56.05 10.21
CA LEU A 151 15.83 56.35 11.56
C LEU A 151 16.55 55.49 12.63
N GLY A 152 17.24 54.43 12.21
CA GLY A 152 17.93 53.49 13.07
C GLY A 152 17.69 52.03 12.70
N ASP A 153 18.26 51.14 13.52
CA ASP A 153 18.22 49.70 13.34
C ASP A 153 17.27 49.07 14.37
N PHE A 154 16.36 48.22 13.89
CA PHE A 154 15.36 47.54 14.72
C PHE A 154 15.54 46.02 14.60
N HIS A 155 15.77 45.36 15.73
CA HIS A 155 15.89 43.89 15.77
C HIS A 155 14.51 43.23 15.71
N PHE A 156 14.42 42.07 15.05
CA PHE A 156 13.25 41.20 15.07
C PHE A 156 13.63 39.75 15.38
N GLU A 157 12.66 38.93 15.71
CA GLU A 157 12.87 37.51 15.98
C GLU A 157 12.11 36.65 14.98
N ILE A 158 12.74 35.53 14.58
CA ILE A 158 12.13 34.47 13.79
C ILE A 158 12.61 33.12 14.30
N ASP A 159 11.76 32.11 14.18
CA ASP A 159 12.13 30.73 14.52
C ASP A 159 13.39 30.28 13.73
N PRO A 160 14.39 29.67 14.38
CA PRO A 160 15.65 29.31 13.74
C PRO A 160 15.50 28.35 12.55
N ILE A 161 14.52 27.45 12.57
CA ILE A 161 14.29 26.50 11.48
C ILE A 161 13.73 27.26 10.28
N TRP A 162 12.76 28.13 10.50
CA TRP A 162 12.22 28.97 9.42
C TRP A 162 13.25 29.94 8.85
N LYS A 163 14.12 30.51 9.69
CA LYS A 163 15.24 31.33 9.25
C LYS A 163 16.16 30.56 8.30
N ASP A 164 16.57 29.35 8.68
CA ASP A 164 17.42 28.51 7.83
C ASP A 164 16.73 28.15 6.51
N LYS A 165 15.46 27.75 6.56
CA LYS A 165 14.66 27.45 5.36
C LYS A 165 14.62 28.64 4.39
N LEU A 166 14.34 29.85 4.88
CA LEU A 166 14.26 31.05 4.05
C LEU A 166 15.62 31.46 3.47
N ILE A 167 16.69 31.42 4.26
CA ILE A 167 18.06 31.74 3.81
C ILE A 167 18.50 30.77 2.71
N ASN A 168 18.21 29.48 2.88
CA ASN A 168 18.62 28.43 1.95
C ASN A 168 17.60 28.18 0.82
N GLY A 169 16.42 28.80 0.86
CA GLY A 169 15.36 28.63 -0.13
C GLY A 169 14.67 27.27 -0.08
N LEU A 170 14.75 26.58 1.06
CA LEU A 170 14.28 25.21 1.26
C LEU A 170 12.79 25.20 1.60
N ASP A 171 12.02 24.42 0.84
CA ASP A 171 10.70 23.96 1.25
C ASP A 171 10.77 22.53 1.81
N ASP A 172 9.64 21.98 2.24
CA ASP A 172 9.60 20.65 2.84
C ASP A 172 10.07 19.54 1.89
N ILE A 173 9.93 19.75 0.57
CA ILE A 173 10.47 18.84 -0.45
C ILE A 173 11.99 19.01 -0.51
N GLY A 174 12.48 20.26 -0.57
CA GLY A 174 13.92 20.57 -0.57
C GLY A 174 14.67 19.99 0.62
N ILE A 175 14.06 20.00 1.81
CA ILE A 175 14.62 19.36 3.01
C ILE A 175 14.68 17.84 2.82
N THR A 176 13.61 17.22 2.32
CA THR A 176 13.58 15.78 2.08
C THR A 176 14.68 15.36 1.09
N LEU A 177 14.90 16.16 0.03
CA LEU A 177 15.93 15.90 -0.97
C LEU A 177 17.36 15.98 -0.41
N GLN A 178 17.60 16.73 0.67
CA GLN A 178 18.92 16.71 1.34
C GLN A 178 19.28 15.35 1.94
N TYR A 179 18.29 14.48 2.16
CA TYR A 179 18.48 13.13 2.71
C TYR A 179 18.50 12.04 1.64
N GLU A 180 18.54 12.37 0.34
CA GLU A 180 18.42 11.39 -0.76
C GLU A 180 19.45 10.25 -0.66
N GLU A 181 20.71 10.56 -0.35
CA GLU A 181 21.75 9.54 -0.17
C GLU A 181 21.49 8.65 1.06
N ALA A 182 21.04 9.24 2.16
CA ALA A 182 20.73 8.52 3.40
C ALA A 182 19.50 7.60 3.22
N ILE A 183 18.48 8.08 2.52
CA ILE A 183 17.29 7.30 2.14
C ILE A 183 17.74 6.13 1.24
N SER A 184 18.53 6.40 0.21
CA SER A 184 19.05 5.37 -0.70
C SER A 184 19.88 4.31 0.03
N ALA A 185 20.76 4.72 0.94
CA ALA A 185 21.57 3.81 1.74
C ALA A 185 20.71 2.95 2.68
N TYR A 186 19.66 3.53 3.27
CA TYR A 186 18.70 2.82 4.11
C TYR A 186 17.89 1.78 3.30
N GLU A 187 17.40 2.15 2.12
CA GLU A 187 16.66 1.25 1.22
C GLU A 187 17.52 0.07 0.74
N GLN A 188 18.79 0.32 0.40
CA GLN A 188 19.74 -0.75 0.04
C GLN A 188 20.02 -1.71 1.22
N LYS A 189 20.02 -1.20 2.45
CA LYS A 189 20.20 -2.01 3.65
C LYS A 189 18.98 -2.91 3.90
N ILE A 190 17.76 -2.39 3.73
CA ILE A 190 16.51 -3.17 3.84
C ILE A 190 16.48 -4.30 2.82
N ASN A 191 16.78 -4.01 1.55
CA ASN A 191 16.73 -4.98 0.46
C ASN A 191 17.74 -6.14 0.60
N LYS A 192 18.81 -5.97 1.39
CA LYS A 192 19.79 -7.03 1.68
C LYS A 192 19.44 -7.86 2.93
N SER A 193 18.63 -7.34 3.85
CA SER A 193 18.34 -7.97 5.14
C SER A 193 17.02 -8.75 5.19
N GLU A 194 16.11 -8.57 4.23
CA GLU A 194 14.95 -9.46 4.13
C GLU A 194 15.36 -10.82 3.57
N PRO A 195 15.13 -11.94 4.29
CA PRO A 195 15.31 -13.25 3.72
C PRO A 195 14.39 -13.36 2.51
N LYS A 196 14.97 -13.60 1.33
CA LYS A 196 14.24 -13.89 0.09
C LYS A 196 13.11 -14.87 0.43
N MET A 197 11.86 -14.41 0.33
CA MET A 197 10.69 -15.16 0.75
C MET A 197 10.77 -16.58 0.20
N THR A 198 10.87 -17.56 1.09
CA THR A 198 10.96 -18.97 0.78
C THR A 198 9.63 -19.62 1.13
N ILE A 199 8.87 -20.07 0.13
CA ILE A 199 7.57 -20.68 0.35
C ILE A 199 7.75 -22.09 0.92
N ILE A 200 8.49 -22.96 0.22
CA ILE A 200 8.90 -24.28 0.71
C ILE A 200 10.36 -24.49 0.29
N ASN A 201 11.18 -25.02 1.19
CA ASN A 201 12.53 -25.46 0.89
C ASN A 201 12.86 -26.70 1.72
N LEU A 202 12.94 -27.84 1.03
CA LEU A 202 13.34 -29.14 1.53
C LEU A 202 14.73 -29.45 0.99
N LYS A 203 15.68 -29.78 1.87
CA LYS A 203 17.03 -30.22 1.48
C LYS A 203 17.30 -31.60 2.06
N ASN A 204 17.45 -32.58 1.17
CA ASN A 204 17.81 -33.96 1.50
C ASN A 204 16.95 -34.57 2.62
N VAL A 205 15.64 -34.31 2.57
CA VAL A 205 14.69 -34.68 3.63
C VAL A 205 14.35 -36.15 3.54
N ASN A 206 14.47 -36.86 4.67
CA ASN A 206 14.09 -38.26 4.80
C ASN A 206 13.02 -38.42 5.88
N LEU A 207 12.14 -39.41 5.69
CA LEU A 207 11.12 -39.81 6.67
C LEU A 207 11.06 -41.33 6.75
N THR A 208 11.42 -41.85 7.92
CA THR A 208 11.33 -43.27 8.24
C THR A 208 10.29 -43.49 9.33
N ARG A 209 9.34 -44.39 9.07
CA ARG A 209 8.29 -44.77 10.02
C ARG A 209 8.32 -46.28 10.23
N ASN A 210 8.41 -46.72 11.48
CA ASN A 210 8.48 -48.15 11.84
C ASN A 210 9.54 -48.93 11.04
N LYS A 211 10.75 -48.38 10.93
CA LYS A 211 11.88 -48.92 10.15
C LYS A 211 11.66 -49.00 8.63
N LYS A 212 10.53 -48.52 8.10
CA LYS A 212 10.29 -48.39 6.66
C LYS A 212 10.55 -46.96 6.23
N GLU A 213 11.40 -46.78 5.23
CA GLU A 213 11.61 -45.48 4.59
C GLU A 213 10.38 -45.11 3.76
N ILE A 214 9.74 -44.00 4.10
CA ILE A 214 8.54 -43.48 3.45
C ILE A 214 8.89 -42.37 2.45
N LEU A 215 9.82 -41.49 2.81
CA LEU A 215 10.37 -40.45 1.94
C LEU A 215 11.89 -40.50 1.98
N LYS A 216 12.53 -40.40 0.81
CA LYS A 216 13.95 -40.64 0.59
C LYS A 216 14.53 -39.48 -0.20
N ASP A 217 15.47 -38.79 0.42
CA ASP A 217 16.26 -37.70 -0.17
C ASP A 217 15.43 -36.63 -0.91
N ILE A 218 14.33 -36.18 -0.27
CA ILE A 218 13.45 -35.18 -0.86
C ILE A 218 14.15 -33.82 -0.87
N THR A 219 14.47 -33.35 -2.07
CA THR A 219 14.94 -31.98 -2.30
C THR A 219 13.93 -31.26 -3.19
N TRP A 220 13.35 -30.17 -2.68
CA TRP A 220 12.31 -29.43 -3.38
C TRP A 220 12.27 -27.98 -2.90
N LYS A 221 12.13 -27.06 -3.84
CA LYS A 221 12.03 -25.63 -3.57
C LYS A 221 10.84 -25.03 -4.31
N VAL A 222 10.01 -24.28 -3.59
CA VAL A 222 8.90 -23.48 -4.11
C VAL A 222 9.21 -22.02 -3.86
N ASN A 223 9.21 -21.23 -4.94
CA ASN A 223 9.43 -19.79 -4.87
C ASN A 223 8.09 -19.03 -4.92
N PRO A 224 8.05 -17.77 -4.45
CA PRO A 224 6.87 -16.91 -4.59
C PRO A 224 6.43 -16.76 -6.06
N GLY A 225 5.12 -16.80 -6.29
CA GLY A 225 4.52 -16.73 -7.63
C GLY A 225 4.48 -18.06 -8.39
N GLU A 226 5.03 -19.14 -7.83
CA GLU A 226 4.91 -20.48 -8.40
C GLU A 226 3.73 -21.23 -7.80
N ASN A 227 2.88 -21.82 -8.65
CA ASN A 227 1.85 -22.76 -8.22
C ASN A 227 2.25 -24.15 -8.68
N TRP A 228 2.22 -25.12 -7.77
CA TRP A 228 2.77 -26.44 -7.97
C TRP A 228 1.71 -27.53 -7.95
N VAL A 229 1.90 -28.58 -8.76
CA VAL A 229 1.21 -29.85 -8.59
C VAL A 229 2.18 -30.91 -8.08
N ILE A 230 1.81 -31.63 -7.03
CA ILE A 230 2.47 -32.88 -6.61
C ILE A 230 1.72 -34.02 -7.31
N LEU A 231 2.34 -34.57 -8.36
CA LEU A 231 1.77 -35.66 -9.14
C LEU A 231 2.37 -36.99 -8.68
N GLY A 232 1.52 -38.00 -8.46
CA GLY A 232 1.98 -39.38 -8.34
C GLY A 232 0.90 -40.38 -7.98
N LEU A 233 1.19 -41.65 -8.21
CA LEU A 233 0.25 -42.74 -7.96
C LEU A 233 -0.06 -42.92 -6.45
N ASN A 234 -1.07 -43.74 -6.16
CA ASN A 234 -1.40 -44.10 -4.79
C ASN A 234 -0.21 -44.81 -4.12
N GLY A 235 0.05 -44.45 -2.86
CA GLY A 235 1.19 -44.99 -2.12
C GLY A 235 2.56 -44.35 -2.44
N SER A 236 2.63 -43.36 -3.33
CA SER A 236 3.92 -42.71 -3.68
C SER A 236 4.53 -41.84 -2.57
N GLY A 237 3.77 -41.52 -1.52
CA GLY A 237 4.22 -40.71 -0.39
C GLY A 237 3.67 -39.28 -0.33
N LYS A 238 2.74 -38.89 -1.24
CA LYS A 238 2.17 -37.52 -1.32
C LYS A 238 1.65 -37.02 0.03
N SER A 239 0.80 -37.80 0.69
CA SER A 239 0.22 -37.43 1.99
C SER A 239 1.27 -37.34 3.10
N SER A 240 2.33 -38.18 3.06
CA SER A 240 3.44 -38.07 4.01
C SER A 240 4.28 -36.80 3.79
N LEU A 241 4.49 -36.41 2.52
CA LEU A 241 5.18 -35.17 2.19
C LEU A 241 4.39 -33.95 2.68
N LEU A 242 3.07 -33.95 2.54
CA LEU A 242 2.22 -32.91 3.11
C LEU A 242 2.33 -32.81 4.62
N LYS A 243 2.24 -33.95 5.33
CA LYS A 243 2.35 -33.96 6.79
C LYS A 243 3.66 -33.38 7.28
N LEU A 244 4.76 -33.58 6.53
CA LEU A 244 6.00 -32.87 6.80
C LEU A 244 5.87 -31.36 6.60
N ILE A 245 5.30 -30.89 5.50
CA ILE A 245 5.15 -29.44 5.23
C ILE A 245 4.23 -28.75 6.24
N LEU A 246 3.22 -29.47 6.74
CA LEU A 246 2.26 -29.00 7.76
C LEU A 246 2.79 -29.10 9.20
N ALA A 247 4.00 -29.62 9.38
CA ALA A 247 4.59 -29.94 10.68
C ALA A 247 3.69 -30.88 11.52
N GLU A 248 2.98 -31.81 10.89
CA GLU A 248 2.21 -32.86 11.55
C GLU A 248 3.03 -34.12 11.79
N GLU A 249 4.04 -34.37 10.96
CA GLU A 249 5.05 -35.40 11.16
C GLU A 249 6.45 -34.76 11.17
N TRP A 250 7.39 -35.38 11.89
CA TRP A 250 8.77 -34.91 11.97
C TRP A 250 9.67 -35.69 11.03
N LYS A 251 10.57 -34.98 10.34
CA LYS A 251 11.60 -35.59 9.48
C LYS A 251 12.57 -36.45 10.31
N THR A 252 13.13 -37.47 9.67
CA THR A 252 14.25 -38.26 10.23
C THR A 252 15.58 -37.54 10.01
N SER A 253 15.79 -36.94 8.84
CA SER A 253 16.99 -36.16 8.52
C SER A 253 16.69 -35.10 7.44
N GLY A 254 17.69 -34.28 7.09
CA GLY A 254 17.55 -33.16 6.15
C GLY A 254 17.07 -31.87 6.80
N GLU A 255 16.73 -30.85 6.00
CA GLU A 255 16.26 -29.54 6.47
C GLU A 255 14.91 -29.18 5.83
N ILE A 256 14.02 -28.59 6.63
CA ILE A 256 12.71 -28.13 6.17
C ILE A 256 12.54 -26.67 6.56
N THR A 257 12.21 -25.83 5.58
CA THR A 257 11.75 -24.46 5.78
C THR A 257 10.45 -24.26 5.02
N VAL A 258 9.42 -23.73 5.69
CA VAL A 258 8.13 -23.42 5.06
C VAL A 258 7.72 -22.00 5.48
N LEU A 259 7.41 -21.14 4.52
CA LEU A 259 7.06 -19.73 4.73
C LEU A 259 8.07 -19.02 5.65
N ASN A 260 9.36 -19.14 5.34
CA ASN A 260 10.50 -18.67 6.15
C ASN A 260 10.62 -19.27 7.56
N THR A 261 9.77 -20.23 7.93
CA THR A 261 9.84 -20.90 9.24
C THR A 261 10.73 -22.14 9.11
N GLN A 262 11.94 -22.08 9.66
CA GLN A 262 12.82 -23.24 9.72
C GLN A 262 12.33 -24.22 10.81
N PHE A 263 12.13 -25.47 10.43
CA PHE A 263 11.66 -26.49 11.36
C PHE A 263 12.76 -26.81 12.37
N GLY A 264 12.42 -26.72 13.66
CA GLY A 264 13.34 -26.94 14.78
C GLY A 264 13.71 -25.66 15.52
N ASN A 265 13.70 -24.53 14.81
CA ASN A 265 14.07 -23.21 15.35
C ASN A 265 12.94 -22.18 15.26
N GLY A 266 11.95 -22.38 14.37
CA GLY A 266 10.87 -21.43 14.12
C GLY A 266 9.56 -21.73 14.86
N GLU A 267 8.65 -20.76 14.85
CA GLU A 267 7.36 -20.82 15.55
C GLU A 267 6.27 -21.54 14.74
N ILE A 268 6.18 -22.86 14.89
CA ILE A 268 5.18 -23.70 14.20
C ILE A 268 3.72 -23.21 14.37
N PRO A 269 3.26 -22.74 15.55
CA PRO A 269 1.90 -22.20 15.67
C PRO A 269 1.63 -20.97 14.80
N LYS A 270 2.63 -20.10 14.58
CA LYS A 270 2.52 -18.96 13.67
C LYS A 270 2.49 -19.41 12.21
N LEU A 271 3.34 -20.38 11.86
CA LEU A 271 3.34 -21.01 10.54
C LEU A 271 1.96 -21.57 10.16
N ARG A 272 1.34 -22.36 11.05
CA ARG A 272 0.04 -23.01 10.77
C ARG A 272 -1.11 -22.02 10.55
N LYS A 273 -1.03 -20.80 11.08
CA LYS A 273 -2.02 -19.74 10.80
C LYS A 273 -1.93 -19.18 9.37
N ARG A 274 -0.79 -19.37 8.70
CA ARG A 274 -0.49 -18.86 7.36
C ARG A 274 -0.69 -19.90 6.26
N ILE A 275 -0.95 -21.16 6.64
CA ILE A 275 -1.23 -22.27 5.72
C ILE A 275 -2.69 -22.68 5.89
N SER A 276 -3.38 -22.98 4.79
CA SER A 276 -4.69 -23.61 4.82
C SER A 276 -4.70 -24.87 3.95
N VAL A 277 -5.44 -25.88 4.42
CA VAL A 277 -5.57 -27.17 3.72
C VAL A 277 -7.04 -27.41 3.42
N VAL A 278 -7.32 -27.83 2.20
CA VAL A 278 -8.64 -28.26 1.76
C VAL A 278 -8.59 -29.76 1.54
N GLY A 279 -9.29 -30.50 2.40
CA GLY A 279 -9.47 -31.94 2.29
C GLY A 279 -10.94 -32.32 2.47
N SER A 280 -11.36 -33.39 1.81
CA SER A 280 -12.74 -33.89 1.83
C SER A 280 -13.21 -34.34 3.22
N PHE A 281 -12.28 -34.77 4.10
CA PHE A 281 -12.59 -35.20 5.47
C PHE A 281 -13.24 -34.12 6.36
N ILE A 282 -13.12 -32.83 6.00
CA ILE A 282 -13.73 -31.73 6.75
C ILE A 282 -15.22 -31.60 6.40
N ALA A 283 -15.63 -32.05 5.21
CA ALA A 283 -16.97 -31.86 4.69
C ALA A 283 -18.08 -32.43 5.58
N GLU A 284 -17.81 -33.53 6.28
CA GLU A 284 -18.78 -34.26 7.11
C GLU A 284 -19.04 -33.60 8.47
N ARG A 285 -18.23 -32.60 8.85
CA ARG A 285 -18.31 -31.97 10.19
C ARG A 285 -19.33 -30.83 10.27
N PHE A 286 -19.87 -30.38 9.14
CA PHE A 286 -20.75 -29.22 9.11
C PHE A 286 -22.22 -29.59 9.28
N GLN A 287 -22.96 -28.72 9.97
CA GLN A 287 -24.39 -28.88 10.15
C GLN A 287 -25.13 -28.85 8.81
N PRO A 288 -26.08 -29.76 8.54
CA PRO A 288 -26.81 -29.81 7.26
C PRO A 288 -27.46 -28.48 6.85
N ASN A 289 -27.98 -27.73 7.82
CA ASN A 289 -28.76 -26.51 7.60
C ASN A 289 -27.92 -25.22 7.64
N ILE A 290 -26.59 -25.31 7.78
CA ILE A 290 -25.75 -24.12 7.73
C ILE A 290 -25.81 -23.50 6.33
N LYS A 291 -25.98 -22.18 6.27
CA LYS A 291 -25.92 -21.45 5.00
C LYS A 291 -24.49 -21.36 4.48
N ALA A 292 -24.33 -21.26 3.17
CA ALA A 292 -23.02 -21.21 2.50
C ALA A 292 -22.09 -20.13 3.05
N GLU A 293 -22.54 -18.89 3.17
CA GLU A 293 -21.74 -17.77 3.68
C GLU A 293 -21.38 -17.95 5.15
N ASN A 294 -22.27 -18.54 5.94
CA ASN A 294 -22.02 -18.86 7.35
C ASN A 294 -20.93 -19.93 7.47
N LEU A 295 -20.97 -20.97 6.63
CA LEU A 295 -19.94 -22.00 6.58
C LEU A 295 -18.59 -21.39 6.20
N VAL A 296 -18.54 -20.54 5.17
CA VAL A 296 -17.30 -19.83 4.79
C VAL A 296 -16.78 -18.98 5.95
N TYR A 297 -17.67 -18.29 6.66
CA TYR A 297 -17.32 -17.49 7.84
C TYR A 297 -16.73 -18.31 9.00
N THR A 298 -17.09 -19.60 9.15
CA THR A 298 -16.46 -20.48 10.17
C THR A 298 -14.94 -20.58 10.02
N GLY A 299 -14.41 -20.32 8.80
CA GLY A 299 -12.97 -20.30 8.52
C GLY A 299 -12.21 -19.29 9.37
N LYS A 300 -12.80 -18.14 9.70
CA LYS A 300 -12.17 -17.12 10.58
C LYS A 300 -11.79 -17.66 11.96
N PHE A 301 -12.49 -18.69 12.41
CA PHE A 301 -12.31 -19.28 13.74
C PHE A 301 -11.63 -20.65 13.71
N ASN A 302 -11.24 -21.15 12.53
CA ASN A 302 -10.78 -22.53 12.34
C ASN A 302 -11.71 -23.57 12.98
N SER A 303 -13.02 -23.28 12.96
CA SER A 303 -14.06 -24.08 13.60
C SER A 303 -14.96 -24.74 12.54
N SER A 304 -15.71 -25.76 12.93
CA SER A 304 -16.80 -26.33 12.12
C SER A 304 -18.18 -25.74 12.49
N MET A 305 -18.24 -24.87 13.50
CA MET A 305 -19.45 -24.21 13.99
C MET A 305 -19.22 -22.72 14.28
N LEU A 306 -20.27 -21.91 14.16
CA LEU A 306 -20.31 -20.54 14.64
C LEU A 306 -20.73 -20.54 16.11
N TYR A 307 -19.76 -20.40 17.01
CA TYR A 307 -19.98 -20.46 18.47
C TYR A 307 -20.10 -19.07 19.12
N LYS A 308 -20.01 -18.01 18.32
CA LYS A 308 -20.24 -16.62 18.75
C LYS A 308 -21.35 -16.00 17.89
N PRO A 309 -22.16 -15.08 18.43
CA PRO A 309 -23.03 -14.24 17.62
C PRO A 309 -22.25 -13.50 16.54
N TYR A 310 -22.89 -13.24 15.41
CA TYR A 310 -22.34 -12.52 14.27
C TYR A 310 -23.44 -11.65 13.65
N THR A 311 -23.01 -10.62 12.94
CA THR A 311 -23.85 -9.67 12.23
C THR A 311 -23.90 -9.99 10.74
N ASP A 312 -24.91 -9.48 10.04
CA ASP A 312 -24.96 -9.61 8.58
C ASP A 312 -23.80 -8.91 7.87
N GLN A 313 -23.26 -7.84 8.47
CA GLN A 313 -22.10 -7.11 7.95
C GLN A 313 -20.81 -7.96 8.02
N GLU A 314 -20.64 -8.75 9.07
CA GLU A 314 -19.50 -9.69 9.18
C GLU A 314 -19.54 -10.79 8.11
N LEU A 315 -20.73 -11.18 7.65
CA LEU A 315 -20.89 -12.15 6.57
C LEU A 315 -20.61 -11.58 5.18
N ASP A 316 -20.52 -10.25 5.02
CA ASP A 316 -20.31 -9.65 3.70
C ASP A 316 -18.96 -10.01 3.09
N GLU A 317 -17.91 -10.20 3.90
CA GLU A 317 -16.61 -10.68 3.42
C GLU A 317 -16.74 -12.09 2.81
N ALA A 318 -17.48 -13.00 3.48
CA ALA A 318 -17.73 -14.34 2.96
C ALA A 318 -18.55 -14.32 1.67
N ARG A 319 -19.59 -13.48 1.60
CA ARG A 319 -20.41 -13.30 0.40
C ARG A 319 -19.60 -12.71 -0.76
N GLN A 320 -18.74 -11.73 -0.49
CA GLN A 320 -17.87 -11.12 -1.49
C GLN A 320 -16.86 -12.12 -2.04
N LEU A 321 -16.24 -12.92 -1.19
CA LEU A 321 -15.32 -13.98 -1.60
C LEU A 321 -16.01 -15.01 -2.49
N LEU A 322 -17.22 -15.45 -2.13
CA LEU A 322 -18.02 -16.34 -2.96
C LEU A 322 -18.34 -15.72 -4.33
N ARG A 323 -18.63 -14.41 -4.40
CA ARG A 323 -18.83 -13.71 -5.69
C ARG A 323 -17.57 -13.70 -6.53
N GLN A 324 -16.42 -13.38 -5.95
CA GLN A 324 -15.12 -13.35 -6.64
C GLN A 324 -14.71 -14.73 -7.17
N MET A 325 -15.07 -15.80 -6.47
CA MET A 325 -14.84 -17.18 -6.91
C MET A 325 -15.88 -17.71 -7.91
N GLY A 326 -16.78 -16.86 -8.42
CA GLY A 326 -17.85 -17.27 -9.33
C GLY A 326 -18.92 -18.16 -8.68
N ALA A 327 -19.01 -18.17 -7.35
CA ALA A 327 -19.91 -18.99 -6.53
C ALA A 327 -21.08 -18.19 -5.95
N LYS A 328 -21.48 -17.07 -6.59
CA LYS A 328 -22.58 -16.20 -6.16
C LYS A 328 -23.89 -16.97 -5.95
N SER A 329 -24.17 -17.99 -6.77
CA SER A 329 -25.38 -18.81 -6.70
C SER A 329 -25.48 -19.69 -5.45
N LEU A 330 -24.40 -19.82 -4.67
CA LEU A 330 -24.39 -20.59 -3.43
C LEU A 330 -24.86 -19.78 -2.22
N ILE A 331 -24.78 -18.45 -2.29
CA ILE A 331 -25.14 -17.56 -1.17
C ILE A 331 -26.60 -17.79 -0.78
N GLY A 332 -26.84 -18.01 0.51
CA GLY A 332 -28.15 -18.28 1.09
C GLY A 332 -28.62 -19.74 1.01
N ARG A 333 -27.95 -20.62 0.23
CA ARG A 333 -28.30 -22.04 0.15
C ARG A 333 -27.79 -22.81 1.36
N ASN A 334 -28.55 -23.84 1.76
CA ASN A 334 -28.19 -24.75 2.84
C ASN A 334 -27.17 -25.79 2.37
N TYR A 335 -26.18 -26.08 3.20
CA TYR A 335 -25.09 -27.00 2.91
C TYR A 335 -25.54 -28.40 2.47
N ALA A 336 -26.59 -28.95 3.08
CA ALA A 336 -27.16 -30.25 2.71
C ALA A 336 -27.69 -30.30 1.27
N SER A 337 -28.16 -29.16 0.73
CA SER A 337 -28.72 -29.07 -0.62
C SER A 337 -27.66 -28.92 -1.71
N LEU A 338 -26.39 -28.84 -1.34
CA LEU A 338 -25.29 -28.61 -2.27
C LEU A 338 -24.77 -29.93 -2.84
N SER A 339 -24.45 -29.93 -4.13
CA SER A 339 -23.70 -31.01 -4.77
C SER A 339 -22.29 -31.12 -4.19
N GLN A 340 -21.61 -32.25 -4.41
CA GLN A 340 -20.25 -32.45 -3.92
C GLN A 340 -19.27 -31.39 -4.45
N GLY A 341 -19.38 -31.00 -5.73
CA GLY A 341 -18.58 -29.93 -6.30
C GLY A 341 -18.84 -28.57 -5.65
N GLU A 342 -20.10 -28.24 -5.37
CA GLU A 342 -20.45 -27.00 -4.67
C GLU A 342 -19.94 -26.99 -3.23
N LYS A 343 -20.01 -28.12 -2.52
CA LYS A 343 -19.41 -28.26 -1.18
C LYS A 343 -17.91 -28.02 -1.23
N GLN A 344 -17.21 -28.57 -2.23
CA GLN A 344 -15.77 -28.36 -2.40
C GLN A 344 -15.42 -26.89 -2.60
N VAL A 345 -16.18 -26.17 -3.42
CA VAL A 345 -16.02 -24.72 -3.62
C VAL A 345 -16.17 -23.96 -2.30
N LEU A 346 -17.16 -24.33 -1.47
CA LEU A 346 -17.32 -23.72 -0.15
C LEU A 346 -16.14 -24.01 0.79
N LEU A 347 -15.58 -25.22 0.77
CA LEU A 347 -14.40 -25.56 1.58
C LEU A 347 -13.18 -24.73 1.17
N ILE A 348 -12.99 -24.51 -0.14
CA ILE A 348 -11.92 -23.65 -0.64
C ILE A 348 -12.15 -22.19 -0.22
N ALA A 349 -13.37 -21.67 -0.39
CA ALA A 349 -13.71 -20.32 0.03
C ALA A 349 -13.52 -20.13 1.55
N ARG A 350 -13.93 -21.12 2.35
CA ARG A 350 -13.71 -21.16 3.80
C ARG A 350 -12.22 -21.08 4.15
N SER A 351 -11.36 -21.80 3.43
CA SER A 351 -9.91 -21.76 3.63
C SER A 351 -9.29 -20.43 3.22
N LEU A 352 -9.83 -19.77 2.19
CA LEU A 352 -9.34 -18.48 1.69
C LEU A 352 -9.72 -17.29 2.58
N ILE A 353 -10.76 -17.39 3.41
CA ILE A 353 -11.22 -16.26 4.25
C ILE A 353 -10.16 -15.79 5.27
N LEU A 354 -9.20 -16.66 5.60
CA LEU A 354 -8.04 -16.35 6.46
C LEU A 354 -6.91 -15.64 5.71
N LYS A 355 -7.01 -15.51 4.38
CA LYS A 355 -5.97 -14.96 3.50
C LYS A 355 -4.63 -15.68 3.74
N PRO A 356 -4.59 -17.02 3.60
CA PRO A 356 -3.36 -17.79 3.79
C PRO A 356 -2.30 -17.36 2.77
N GLU A 357 -1.04 -17.60 3.08
CA GLU A 357 0.07 -17.44 2.13
C GLU A 357 0.27 -18.71 1.29
N LEU A 358 -0.13 -19.86 1.82
CA LEU A 358 -0.06 -21.17 1.18
C LEU A 358 -1.40 -21.90 1.30
N LEU A 359 -1.98 -22.29 0.17
CA LEU A 359 -3.19 -23.10 0.11
C LEU A 359 -2.87 -24.46 -0.50
N ILE A 360 -3.15 -25.52 0.25
CA ILE A 360 -2.94 -26.90 -0.15
C ILE A 360 -4.30 -27.51 -0.50
N LEU A 361 -4.41 -28.05 -1.71
CA LEU A 361 -5.61 -28.70 -2.26
C LEU A 361 -5.31 -30.20 -2.40
N ASP A 362 -5.77 -31.00 -1.42
CA ASP A 362 -5.50 -32.43 -1.37
C ASP A 362 -6.59 -33.20 -2.12
N GLU A 363 -6.27 -33.65 -3.34
CA GLU A 363 -7.16 -34.41 -4.24
C GLU A 363 -8.57 -33.80 -4.35
N ALA A 364 -8.61 -32.48 -4.54
CA ALA A 364 -9.83 -31.68 -4.41
C ALA A 364 -10.94 -32.03 -5.43
N THR A 365 -10.62 -32.72 -6.51
CA THR A 365 -11.54 -33.16 -7.57
C THR A 365 -12.05 -34.58 -7.38
N ASN A 366 -11.56 -35.32 -6.37
CA ASN A 366 -11.96 -36.71 -6.17
C ASN A 366 -13.47 -36.83 -5.92
N GLY A 367 -14.08 -37.79 -6.64
CA GLY A 367 -15.52 -38.06 -6.56
C GLY A 367 -16.40 -37.03 -7.27
N LEU A 368 -15.83 -36.05 -7.97
CA LEU A 368 -16.60 -35.13 -8.81
C LEU A 368 -16.88 -35.75 -10.18
N ASP A 369 -18.09 -35.51 -10.70
CA ASP A 369 -18.39 -35.77 -12.10
C ASP A 369 -17.59 -34.84 -13.03
N LEU A 370 -17.61 -35.14 -14.33
CA LEU A 370 -16.90 -34.38 -15.35
C LEU A 370 -17.19 -32.87 -15.28
N PHE A 371 -18.46 -32.48 -15.22
CA PHE A 371 -18.85 -31.07 -15.25
C PHE A 371 -18.49 -30.33 -13.95
N ALA A 372 -18.63 -31.00 -12.81
CA ALA A 372 -18.26 -30.47 -11.51
C ALA A 372 -16.73 -30.29 -11.38
N LYS A 373 -15.94 -31.27 -11.86
CA LYS A 373 -14.48 -31.19 -11.96
C LYS A 373 -14.05 -30.00 -12.80
N GLU A 374 -14.59 -29.88 -14.01
CA GLU A 374 -14.29 -28.77 -14.92
C GLU A 374 -14.61 -27.40 -14.33
N LYS A 375 -15.78 -27.29 -13.69
CA LYS A 375 -16.21 -26.05 -13.04
C LYS A 375 -15.27 -25.69 -11.89
N LEU A 376 -14.88 -26.64 -11.05
CA LEU A 376 -13.95 -26.42 -9.95
C LEU A 376 -12.59 -25.93 -10.44
N LEU A 377 -12.02 -26.60 -11.45
CA LEU A 377 -10.74 -26.22 -12.03
C LEU A 377 -10.76 -24.80 -12.62
N LYS A 378 -11.86 -24.40 -13.29
CA LYS A 378 -12.06 -23.02 -13.74
C LYS A 378 -12.17 -22.02 -12.59
N GLN A 379 -12.77 -22.41 -11.47
CA GLN A 379 -12.86 -21.55 -10.29
C GLN A 379 -11.51 -21.38 -9.59
N LEU A 380 -10.62 -22.37 -9.63
CA LEU A 380 -9.26 -22.21 -9.13
C LEU A 380 -8.52 -21.09 -9.88
N GLN A 381 -8.75 -20.92 -11.19
CA GLN A 381 -8.17 -19.82 -11.98
C GLN A 381 -8.56 -18.44 -11.43
N GLN A 382 -9.78 -18.30 -10.89
CA GLN A 382 -10.26 -17.05 -10.28
C GLN A 382 -9.50 -16.70 -8.99
N ILE A 383 -9.01 -17.71 -8.25
CA ILE A 383 -8.25 -17.51 -7.01
C ILE A 383 -6.94 -16.75 -7.28
N ASN A 384 -6.26 -17.06 -8.40
CA ASN A 384 -5.00 -16.40 -8.76
C ASN A 384 -5.18 -14.92 -9.13
N GLN A 385 -6.41 -14.49 -9.41
CA GLN A 385 -6.75 -13.09 -9.73
C GLN A 385 -7.05 -12.27 -8.47
N LEU A 386 -7.13 -12.90 -7.30
CA LEU A 386 -7.32 -12.20 -6.04
C LEU A 386 -6.06 -11.42 -5.67
N LYS A 387 -6.21 -10.20 -5.13
CA LYS A 387 -5.09 -9.41 -4.61
C LYS A 387 -4.30 -10.13 -3.50
N THR A 388 -4.96 -11.04 -2.79
CA THR A 388 -4.39 -11.86 -1.71
C THR A 388 -4.27 -13.32 -2.11
N ALA A 389 -4.00 -13.59 -3.39
CA ALA A 389 -3.87 -14.96 -3.89
C ALA A 389 -2.75 -15.70 -3.14
N PRO A 390 -3.03 -16.87 -2.51
CA PRO A 390 -2.01 -17.71 -1.93
C PRO A 390 -1.17 -18.40 -3.01
N THR A 391 0.01 -18.87 -2.63
CA THR A 391 0.69 -19.94 -3.39
C THR A 391 -0.13 -21.22 -3.31
N LEU A 392 -0.38 -21.87 -4.46
CA LEU A 392 -1.16 -23.10 -4.53
C LEU A 392 -0.25 -24.34 -4.62
N ILE A 393 -0.51 -25.33 -3.76
CA ILE A 393 -0.01 -26.70 -3.91
C ILE A 393 -1.21 -27.60 -4.15
N TYR A 394 -1.29 -28.18 -5.34
CA TYR A 394 -2.36 -29.08 -5.72
C TYR A 394 -1.85 -30.51 -5.79
N ILE A 395 -2.63 -31.46 -5.32
CA ILE A 395 -2.19 -32.84 -5.19
C ILE A 395 -3.13 -33.69 -6.00
N SER A 396 -2.54 -34.46 -6.90
CA SER A 396 -3.31 -35.27 -7.83
C SER A 396 -2.53 -36.50 -8.27
N HIS A 397 -3.27 -37.44 -8.82
CA HIS A 397 -2.75 -38.56 -9.59
C HIS A 397 -3.19 -38.50 -11.06
N HIS A 398 -3.86 -37.42 -11.46
CA HIS A 398 -4.50 -37.22 -12.76
C HIS A 398 -3.88 -36.01 -13.52
N PRO A 399 -3.15 -36.25 -14.62
CA PRO A 399 -2.53 -35.18 -15.40
C PRO A 399 -3.51 -34.18 -16.04
N ASP A 400 -4.75 -34.58 -16.30
CA ASP A 400 -5.79 -33.75 -16.91
C ASP A 400 -6.32 -32.65 -15.98
N GLU A 401 -5.92 -32.67 -14.71
CA GLU A 401 -6.19 -31.63 -13.71
C GLU A 401 -5.17 -30.49 -13.72
N ILE A 402 -4.05 -30.67 -14.42
CA ILE A 402 -2.96 -29.71 -14.48
C ILE A 402 -3.32 -28.60 -15.47
N THR A 403 -4.03 -27.59 -14.97
CA THR A 403 -4.44 -26.41 -15.74
C THR A 403 -3.37 -25.32 -15.78
N ASP A 404 -3.65 -24.22 -16.50
CA ASP A 404 -2.74 -23.08 -16.68
C ASP A 404 -2.34 -22.33 -15.41
N ILE A 405 -3.12 -22.44 -14.33
CA ILE A 405 -2.76 -21.83 -13.04
C ILE A 405 -1.50 -22.46 -12.44
N PHE A 406 -1.24 -23.74 -12.71
CA PHE A 406 -0.07 -24.44 -12.21
C PHE A 406 1.10 -24.23 -13.16
N THR A 407 2.23 -23.77 -12.63
CA THR A 407 3.44 -23.47 -13.40
C THR A 407 4.50 -24.57 -13.26
N HIS A 408 4.46 -25.33 -12.16
CA HIS A 408 5.48 -26.32 -11.83
C HIS A 408 4.88 -27.65 -11.38
N LEU A 409 5.65 -28.73 -11.53
CA LEU A 409 5.31 -30.08 -11.12
C LEU A 409 6.41 -30.68 -10.25
N LEU A 410 6.00 -31.49 -9.28
CA LEU A 410 6.85 -32.44 -8.57
C LEU A 410 6.32 -33.85 -8.84
N LEU A 411 7.11 -34.67 -9.52
CA LEU A 411 6.80 -36.06 -9.82
C LEU A 411 7.30 -36.95 -8.69
N LEU A 412 6.38 -37.47 -7.88
CA LEU A 412 6.68 -38.29 -6.70
C LEU A 412 6.35 -39.77 -6.95
N ARG A 413 7.36 -40.64 -6.84
CA ARG A 413 7.21 -42.11 -6.94
C ARG A 413 7.98 -42.78 -5.82
N GLU A 414 7.34 -43.73 -5.12
CA GLU A 414 7.97 -44.55 -4.07
C GLU A 414 8.79 -43.76 -3.04
N GLY A 415 8.28 -42.59 -2.65
CA GLY A 415 8.92 -41.71 -1.69
C GLY A 415 10.13 -40.95 -2.21
N LYS A 416 10.35 -40.90 -3.54
CA LYS A 416 11.43 -40.15 -4.18
C LYS A 416 10.88 -39.13 -5.16
N VAL A 417 11.55 -37.98 -5.26
CA VAL A 417 11.32 -37.03 -6.34
C VAL A 417 12.03 -37.56 -7.58
N ILE A 418 11.28 -37.99 -8.59
CA ILE A 418 11.84 -38.44 -9.87
C ILE A 418 12.32 -37.23 -10.67
N GLN A 419 11.45 -36.21 -10.76
CA GLN A 419 11.78 -34.95 -11.39
C GLN A 419 10.91 -33.83 -10.82
N SER A 420 11.42 -32.60 -10.83
CA SER A 420 10.67 -31.41 -10.47
C SER A 420 11.06 -30.22 -11.35
N GLY A 421 10.14 -29.29 -11.60
CA GLY A 421 10.39 -28.11 -12.42
C GLY A 421 9.16 -27.62 -13.15
N LYS A 422 9.35 -26.77 -14.17
CA LYS A 422 8.27 -26.22 -15.00
C LYS A 422 7.46 -27.31 -15.68
N LYS A 423 6.14 -27.24 -15.65
CA LYS A 423 5.27 -28.31 -16.15
C LYS A 423 5.51 -28.64 -17.63
N GLU A 424 5.84 -27.64 -18.44
CA GLU A 424 6.06 -27.76 -19.89
C GLU A 424 7.27 -28.65 -20.19
N ASN A 425 8.24 -28.71 -19.28
CA ASN A 425 9.43 -29.54 -19.42
C ASN A 425 9.20 -30.97 -18.94
N LEU A 426 8.15 -31.22 -18.16
CA LEU A 426 7.90 -32.49 -17.46
C LEU A 426 6.76 -33.31 -18.07
N LEU A 427 5.76 -32.66 -18.67
CA LEU A 427 4.59 -33.33 -19.28
C LEU A 427 4.88 -33.76 -20.72
N ASN A 428 5.77 -34.74 -20.88
CA ASN A 428 6.05 -35.39 -22.16
C ASN A 428 6.18 -36.90 -22.00
N GLU A 429 6.03 -37.62 -23.12
CA GLU A 429 5.98 -39.09 -23.15
C GLU A 429 7.20 -39.75 -22.53
N LYS A 430 8.41 -39.21 -22.79
CA LYS A 430 9.65 -39.79 -22.26
C LYS A 430 9.67 -39.76 -20.73
N ILE A 431 9.41 -38.59 -20.16
CA ILE A 431 9.45 -38.41 -18.70
C ILE A 431 8.29 -39.15 -18.04
N LEU A 432 7.09 -39.09 -18.62
CA LEU A 432 5.93 -39.76 -18.03
C LEU A 432 5.99 -41.28 -18.18
N THR A 433 6.55 -41.81 -19.26
CA THR A 433 6.83 -43.26 -19.39
C THR A 433 7.81 -43.72 -18.33
N ASP A 434 8.93 -42.99 -18.14
CA ASP A 434 9.85 -43.28 -17.04
C ASP A 434 9.13 -43.15 -15.70
N PHE A 435 8.36 -42.09 -15.47
CA PHE A 435 7.67 -41.86 -14.20
C PHE A 435 6.66 -42.95 -13.85
N TYR A 436 5.79 -43.34 -14.78
CA TYR A 436 4.76 -44.36 -14.56
C TYR A 436 5.31 -45.79 -14.63
N GLN A 437 6.55 -45.98 -15.13
CA GLN A 437 7.15 -47.29 -15.40
C GLN A 437 6.33 -48.14 -16.39
N GLU A 438 5.53 -47.47 -17.20
CA GLU A 438 4.65 -48.05 -18.22
C GLU A 438 4.67 -47.10 -19.41
N LYS A 439 4.62 -47.65 -20.63
CA LYS A 439 4.61 -46.84 -21.85
C LYS A 439 3.32 -46.03 -21.90
N VAL A 440 3.42 -44.72 -22.13
CA VAL A 440 2.27 -43.82 -22.20
C VAL A 440 2.35 -42.90 -23.41
N GLU A 441 1.20 -42.53 -23.95
CA GLU A 441 1.06 -41.44 -24.91
C GLU A 441 0.56 -40.19 -24.20
N VAL A 442 1.07 -39.03 -24.61
CA VAL A 442 0.70 -37.74 -24.02
C VAL A 442 0.03 -36.89 -25.08
N HIS A 443 -1.28 -36.71 -24.92
CA HIS A 443 -2.11 -35.93 -25.82
C HIS A 443 -2.41 -34.58 -25.19
N ARG A 444 -2.08 -33.50 -25.90
CA ARG A 444 -2.42 -32.14 -25.47
C ARG A 444 -3.63 -31.65 -26.26
N PHE A 445 -4.73 -31.39 -25.56
CA PHE A 445 -5.91 -30.74 -26.12
C PHE A 445 -6.11 -29.41 -25.41
N GLU A 446 -6.01 -28.31 -26.16
CA GLU A 446 -6.00 -26.95 -25.63
C GLU A 446 -4.94 -26.77 -24.51
N GLN A 447 -5.40 -26.51 -23.29
CA GLN A 447 -4.59 -26.26 -22.10
C GLN A 447 -4.44 -27.50 -21.20
N LYS A 448 -4.89 -28.68 -21.67
CA LYS A 448 -4.90 -29.90 -20.87
C LYS A 448 -4.03 -30.99 -21.43
N TYR A 449 -3.57 -31.84 -20.52
CA TYR A 449 -2.75 -33.00 -20.81
C TYR A 449 -3.54 -34.25 -20.48
N PHE A 450 -3.70 -35.12 -21.47
CA PHE A 450 -4.29 -36.44 -21.31
C PHE A 450 -3.17 -37.47 -21.46
N VAL A 451 -3.11 -38.39 -20.51
CA VAL A 451 -2.11 -39.45 -20.50
C VAL A 451 -2.85 -40.77 -20.58
N ILE A 452 -2.56 -41.53 -21.62
CA ILE A 452 -3.18 -42.84 -21.85
C ILE A 452 -2.09 -43.91 -21.93
N PRO A 453 -2.35 -45.13 -21.43
CA PRO A 453 -1.43 -46.26 -21.64
C PRO A 453 -1.22 -46.50 -23.14
N ALA A 454 0.04 -46.64 -23.53
CA ALA A 454 0.41 -47.00 -24.88
C ALA A 454 0.62 -48.51 -24.95
N ASN A 455 -0.02 -49.16 -25.93
CA ASN A 455 0.20 -50.58 -26.19
C ASN A 455 1.60 -50.86 -26.79
#